data_AF-A0A8X6UL94-F1
#
_entry.id   AF-A0A8X6UL94-F1
#
_cell.length_a   1.000
_cell.length_b   1.000
_cell.length_c   1.000
_cell.angle_alpha   90.00
_cell.angle_beta   90.00
_cell.angle_gamma   90.00
#
_symmetry.space_group_name_H-M   'P 1'
#
loop_
_entity.id
_entity.type
_entity.pdbx_description
1 polymer ?
#
loop_
_entity_poly.entity_id
_entity_poly.type
_entity_poly.pdbx_seq_one_letter_code
_entity_poly.pdbx_strand_id
1 'polypeptide(L)'
;MHFALHWNLKSGDIVHSIYPNGWTLWNYHAPCLALGIKLFLENGTVYRLKDGSNLWDVLSKYKVSYSFLVTSIVDKLEKMKAYPDPSNTNFEHLKGISIGGCPVKTANFKYIQSVVKDNVIINGLYGATETFGPFSGCEYNLPVYAPEIQVPSFGTKAQCVDPDGNPIVGRNGEMVITVPNPVLPLYLWRDENNEILKKTYLSKFPGFWCQHDVCYVNPRTKGMVLKGRR
;
A
#
# COMPACT_ATOMS: atom_id res chain seq x y z
N MET A 1 -2.03 11.27 -7.60
CA MET A 1 -1.00 12.32 -7.41
C MET A 1 -0.06 12.01 -6.24
N HIS A 2 -0.57 11.73 -5.03
CA HIS A 2 0.24 11.43 -3.84
C HIS A 2 1.25 10.29 -4.04
N PHE A 3 0.85 9.21 -4.71
CA PHE A 3 1.73 8.06 -4.93
C PHE A 3 2.96 8.39 -5.77
N ALA A 4 2.84 9.30 -6.73
CA ALA A 4 3.97 9.70 -7.56
C ALA A 4 5.02 10.45 -6.73
N LEU A 5 4.58 11.20 -5.71
CA LEU A 5 5.46 11.86 -4.75
C LEU A 5 6.07 10.84 -3.78
N HIS A 6 5.24 9.99 -3.16
CA HIS A 6 5.70 8.97 -2.20
C HIS A 6 6.60 7.91 -2.81
N TRP A 7 6.44 7.59 -4.10
CA TRP A 7 7.37 6.73 -4.84
C TRP A 7 8.47 7.52 -5.55
N ASN A 8 8.50 8.85 -5.44
CA ASN A 8 9.49 9.71 -6.10
C ASN A 8 9.65 9.38 -7.60
N LEU A 9 8.52 9.20 -8.29
CA LEU A 9 8.49 8.78 -9.69
C LEU A 9 9.18 9.80 -10.59
N LYS A 10 9.99 9.29 -11.51
CA LYS A 10 10.73 10.05 -12.52
C LYS A 10 10.40 9.55 -13.92
N SER A 11 10.61 10.43 -14.91
CA SER A 11 10.54 10.01 -16.31
C SER A 11 11.45 8.80 -16.55
N GLY A 12 10.91 7.80 -17.25
CA GLY A 12 11.60 6.52 -17.50
C GLY A 12 11.31 5.43 -16.47
N ASP A 13 10.74 5.75 -15.30
CA ASP A 13 10.30 4.74 -14.34
C ASP A 13 9.18 3.86 -14.91
N ILE A 14 9.20 2.60 -14.50
CA ILE A 14 8.20 1.59 -14.86
C ILE A 14 7.47 1.16 -13.59
N VAL A 15 6.16 1.45 -13.54
CA VAL A 15 5.27 1.00 -12.46
C VAL A 15 4.57 -0.28 -12.90
N HIS A 16 4.66 -1.29 -12.06
CA HIS A 16 4.07 -2.60 -12.29
C HIS A 16 2.67 -2.71 -11.67
N SER A 17 1.74 -3.29 -12.43
CA SER A 17 0.38 -3.58 -11.99
C SER A 17 -0.06 -4.98 -12.44
N ILE A 18 -0.43 -5.82 -11.50
CA ILE A 18 -0.99 -7.18 -11.68
C ILE A 18 -2.48 -7.27 -11.35
N TYR A 19 -3.10 -6.13 -11.07
CA TYR A 19 -4.45 -6.10 -10.51
C TYR A 19 -5.51 -6.10 -11.61
N PRO A 20 -6.62 -6.82 -11.42
CA PRO A 20 -7.75 -6.74 -12.33
C PRO A 20 -8.32 -5.32 -12.38
N ASN A 21 -8.85 -4.92 -13.52
CA ASN A 21 -9.53 -3.63 -13.73
C ASN A 21 -10.71 -3.38 -12.75
N GLY A 22 -11.33 -4.44 -12.23
CA GLY A 22 -12.40 -4.36 -11.23
C GLY A 22 -11.93 -3.91 -9.83
N TRP A 23 -10.62 -3.86 -9.57
CA TRP A 23 -10.08 -3.37 -8.31
C TRP A 23 -9.58 -1.93 -8.41
N THR A 24 -9.75 -1.17 -7.33
CA THR A 24 -9.27 0.21 -7.23
C THR A 24 -7.76 0.34 -7.46
N LEU A 25 -6.97 -0.69 -7.12
CA LEU A 25 -5.53 -0.73 -7.36
C LEU A 25 -5.14 -0.62 -8.84
N TRP A 26 -5.94 -1.16 -9.76
CA TRP A 26 -5.69 -0.96 -11.19
C TRP A 26 -5.85 0.51 -11.57
N ASN A 27 -6.94 1.12 -11.10
CA ASN A 27 -7.25 2.51 -11.36
C ASN A 27 -6.26 3.47 -10.68
N TYR A 28 -5.75 3.10 -9.52
CA TYR A 28 -4.77 3.87 -8.75
C TYR A 28 -3.47 4.13 -9.53
N HIS A 29 -3.06 3.20 -10.39
CA HIS A 29 -1.89 3.37 -11.24
C HIS A 29 -2.17 4.16 -12.52
N ALA A 30 -3.42 4.27 -12.97
CA ALA A 30 -3.76 4.95 -14.23
C ALA A 30 -3.24 6.41 -14.33
N PRO A 31 -3.27 7.25 -13.27
CA PRO A 31 -2.68 8.59 -13.30
C PRO A 31 -1.17 8.63 -13.57
N CYS A 32 -0.44 7.50 -13.51
CA CYS A 32 0.95 7.42 -13.98
C CYS A 32 1.09 7.91 -15.42
N LEU A 33 0.12 7.59 -16.28
CA LEU A 33 0.15 7.93 -17.69
C LEU A 33 0.16 9.45 -17.90
N ALA A 34 -0.61 10.18 -17.10
CA ALA A 34 -0.64 11.65 -17.13
C ALA A 34 0.68 12.28 -16.67
N LEU A 35 1.52 11.53 -15.95
CA LEU A 35 2.85 11.95 -15.49
C LEU A 35 3.97 11.47 -16.43
N GLY A 36 3.64 10.85 -17.57
CA GLY A 36 4.62 10.28 -18.50
C GLY A 36 5.33 9.03 -17.98
N ILE A 37 4.78 8.39 -16.94
CA ILE A 37 5.34 7.18 -16.33
C ILE A 37 4.82 5.96 -17.09
N LYS A 38 5.69 4.98 -17.32
CA LYS A 38 5.34 3.74 -18.02
C LYS A 38 4.61 2.80 -17.06
N LEU A 39 3.53 2.19 -17.54
CA LEU A 39 2.82 1.11 -16.84
C LEU A 39 3.15 -0.23 -17.48
N PHE A 40 3.67 -1.16 -16.66
CA PHE A 40 3.78 -2.56 -17.03
C PHE A 40 2.57 -3.30 -16.45
N LEU A 41 1.64 -3.65 -17.34
CA LEU A 41 0.39 -4.34 -17.00
C LEU A 41 0.58 -5.84 -17.22
N GLU A 42 0.62 -6.60 -16.14
CA GLU A 42 0.74 -8.06 -16.20
C GLU A 42 -0.63 -8.71 -16.07
N ASN A 43 -0.93 -9.63 -16.99
CA ASN A 43 -2.15 -10.41 -16.99
C ASN A 43 -1.80 -11.90 -16.82
N GLY A 44 -2.18 -12.47 -15.68
CA GLY A 44 -1.95 -13.89 -15.40
C GLY A 44 -1.53 -14.16 -13.95
N THR A 45 -0.83 -15.27 -13.76
CA THR A 45 -0.30 -15.71 -12.47
C THR A 45 1.15 -15.29 -12.31
N VAL A 46 1.51 -14.72 -11.16
CA VAL A 46 2.88 -14.27 -10.85
C VAL A 46 3.72 -15.32 -10.11
N TYR A 47 3.14 -16.50 -9.82
CA TYR A 47 3.77 -17.50 -8.94
C TYR A 47 4.74 -18.44 -9.66
N ARG A 48 4.34 -18.91 -10.85
CA ARG A 48 5.12 -19.76 -11.74
C ARG A 48 4.51 -19.66 -13.12
N LEU A 49 5.27 -19.18 -14.08
CA LEU A 49 4.90 -19.07 -15.48
C LEU A 49 5.27 -20.37 -16.23
N LYS A 50 4.75 -20.50 -17.46
CA LYS A 50 4.96 -21.70 -18.29
C LYS A 50 6.43 -21.97 -18.61
N ASP A 51 7.25 -20.92 -18.67
CA ASP A 51 8.69 -20.98 -18.89
C ASP A 51 9.49 -21.21 -17.60
N GLY A 52 8.82 -21.45 -16.47
CA GLY A 52 9.45 -21.69 -15.16
C GLY A 52 9.77 -20.43 -14.35
N SER A 53 9.68 -19.25 -14.98
CA SER A 53 9.93 -17.96 -14.32
C SER A 53 8.84 -17.61 -13.31
N ASN A 54 9.14 -16.69 -12.40
CA ASN A 54 8.21 -16.16 -11.41
C ASN A 54 8.22 -14.62 -11.41
N LEU A 55 7.43 -14.00 -10.50
CA LEU A 55 7.33 -12.55 -10.34
C LEU A 55 8.69 -11.85 -10.41
N TRP A 56 9.68 -12.35 -9.66
CA TRP A 56 10.97 -11.68 -9.51
C TRP A 56 11.75 -11.62 -10.83
N ASP A 57 11.71 -12.70 -11.60
CA ASP A 57 12.29 -12.77 -12.95
C ASP A 57 11.59 -11.77 -13.89
N VAL A 58 10.26 -11.67 -13.80
CA VAL A 58 9.45 -10.74 -14.60
C VAL A 58 9.80 -9.29 -14.27
N LEU A 59 9.87 -8.93 -12.98
CA LEU A 59 10.24 -7.57 -12.56
C LEU A 59 11.63 -7.18 -13.07
N SER A 60 12.59 -8.10 -13.01
CA SER A 60 13.94 -7.93 -13.56
C SER A 60 13.92 -7.76 -15.08
N LYS A 61 13.33 -8.71 -15.81
CA LYS A 61 13.28 -8.74 -17.28
C LYS A 61 12.70 -7.46 -17.88
N TYR A 62 11.62 -6.95 -17.27
CA TYR A 62 10.93 -5.74 -17.73
C TYR A 62 11.41 -4.46 -17.05
N LYS A 63 12.50 -4.52 -16.28
CA LYS A 63 13.15 -3.35 -15.67
C LYS A 63 12.20 -2.53 -14.80
N VAL A 64 11.33 -3.21 -14.05
CA VAL A 64 10.34 -2.56 -13.19
C VAL A 64 11.04 -1.72 -12.13
N SER A 65 10.54 -0.50 -11.91
CA SER A 65 11.03 0.42 -10.90
C SER A 65 10.26 0.31 -9.59
N TYR A 66 8.94 0.21 -9.68
CA TYR A 66 8.05 0.12 -8.52
C TYR A 66 6.98 -0.94 -8.72
N SER A 67 6.71 -1.69 -7.66
CA SER A 67 5.61 -2.65 -7.62
C SER A 67 4.87 -2.54 -6.30
N PHE A 68 3.54 -2.55 -6.37
CA PHE A 68 2.69 -2.83 -5.22
C PHE A 68 2.28 -4.31 -5.25
N LEU A 69 2.44 -5.02 -4.15
CA LEU A 69 2.04 -6.42 -4.00
C LEU A 69 1.09 -6.57 -2.82
N VAL A 70 -0.02 -7.30 -2.99
CA VAL A 70 -0.83 -7.65 -1.83
C VAL A 70 -0.07 -8.68 -0.98
N THR A 71 -0.15 -8.59 0.34
CA THR A 71 0.68 -9.43 1.23
C THR A 71 0.45 -10.93 1.04
N SER A 72 -0.76 -11.33 0.61
CA SER A 72 -1.08 -12.72 0.28
C SER A 72 -0.30 -13.27 -0.93
N ILE A 73 0.09 -12.41 -1.89
CA ILE A 73 0.97 -12.80 -3.00
C ILE A 73 2.37 -13.09 -2.45
N VAL A 74 2.86 -12.21 -1.58
CA VAL A 74 4.18 -12.33 -0.94
C VAL A 74 4.25 -13.60 -0.10
N ASP A 75 3.24 -13.87 0.72
CA ASP A 75 3.12 -15.08 1.52
C ASP A 75 3.18 -16.36 0.67
N LYS A 76 2.48 -16.34 -0.48
CA LYS A 76 2.45 -17.49 -1.38
C LYS A 76 3.77 -17.69 -2.10
N LEU A 77 4.42 -16.62 -2.54
CA LEU A 77 5.77 -16.69 -3.14
C LEU A 77 6.79 -17.23 -2.13
N GLU A 78 6.75 -16.78 -0.88
CA GLU A 78 7.58 -17.29 0.23
C GLU A 78 7.33 -18.79 0.45
N LYS A 79 6.07 -19.20 0.58
CA LYS A 79 5.69 -20.62 0.80
C LYS A 79 6.16 -21.52 -0.35
N MET A 80 6.10 -21.02 -1.58
CA MET A 80 6.57 -21.73 -2.78
C MET A 80 8.09 -21.72 -2.93
N LYS A 81 8.82 -21.01 -2.05
CA LYS A 81 10.26 -20.76 -2.19
C LYS A 81 10.58 -20.20 -3.58
N ALA A 82 9.75 -19.28 -4.06
CA ALA A 82 10.00 -18.60 -5.32
C ALA A 82 11.16 -17.62 -5.11
N TYR A 83 12.26 -17.84 -5.80
CA TYR A 83 13.42 -16.95 -5.83
C TYR A 83 13.75 -16.64 -7.29
N PRO A 84 14.30 -15.46 -7.60
CA PRO A 84 14.76 -15.14 -8.94
C PRO A 84 15.84 -16.12 -9.39
N ASP A 85 15.94 -16.37 -10.69
CA ASP A 85 17.09 -17.04 -11.28
C ASP A 85 18.33 -16.15 -11.11
N PRO A 86 19.35 -16.55 -10.31
CA PRO A 86 20.51 -15.72 -10.04
C PRO A 86 21.37 -15.46 -11.29
N SER A 87 21.25 -16.30 -12.32
CA SER A 87 22.00 -16.14 -13.57
C SER A 87 21.39 -15.11 -14.53
N ASN A 88 20.11 -14.76 -14.33
CA ASN A 88 19.32 -13.99 -15.29
C ASN A 88 18.57 -12.80 -14.64
N THR A 89 18.79 -12.56 -13.36
CA THR A 89 18.08 -11.50 -12.61
C THR A 89 19.01 -10.34 -12.28
N ASN A 90 18.62 -9.14 -12.70
CA ASN A 90 19.25 -7.87 -12.33
C ASN A 90 18.18 -6.89 -11.85
N PHE A 91 18.25 -6.50 -10.57
CA PHE A 91 17.35 -5.52 -9.97
C PHE A 91 17.86 -4.08 -10.05
N GLU A 92 18.83 -3.73 -10.90
CA GLU A 92 19.37 -2.37 -11.05
C GLU A 92 18.27 -1.31 -11.15
N HIS A 93 17.21 -1.58 -11.90
CA HIS A 93 16.08 -0.67 -12.09
C HIS A 93 15.06 -0.66 -10.95
N LEU A 94 15.01 -1.72 -10.13
CA LEU A 94 14.06 -1.81 -9.02
C LEU A 94 14.46 -0.85 -7.92
N LYS A 95 13.52 0.01 -7.53
CA LYS A 95 13.70 1.07 -6.53
C LYS A 95 12.84 0.84 -5.30
N GLY A 96 11.61 0.32 -5.46
CA GLY A 96 10.73 0.07 -4.33
C GLY A 96 9.67 -1.01 -4.51
N ILE A 97 9.38 -1.71 -3.42
CA ILE A 97 8.27 -2.67 -3.30
C ILE A 97 7.37 -2.22 -2.16
N SER A 98 6.15 -1.82 -2.49
CA SER A 98 5.11 -1.56 -1.49
C SER A 98 4.27 -2.82 -1.27
N ILE A 99 3.88 -3.09 -0.03
CA ILE A 99 3.02 -4.23 0.33
C ILE A 99 1.81 -3.81 1.14
N GLY A 100 0.65 -4.43 0.90
CA GLY A 100 -0.58 -4.06 1.58
C GLY A 100 -1.79 -4.91 1.21
N GLY A 101 -2.99 -4.34 1.33
CA GLY A 101 -4.26 -5.01 1.03
C GLY A 101 -4.74 -6.00 2.11
N CYS A 102 -3.83 -6.56 2.89
CA CYS A 102 -4.09 -7.27 4.14
C CYS A 102 -3.05 -6.84 5.19
N PRO A 103 -3.22 -7.19 6.49
CA PRO A 103 -2.23 -6.87 7.52
C PRO A 103 -0.82 -7.29 7.12
N VAL A 104 0.09 -6.32 7.19
CA VAL A 104 1.49 -6.51 6.82
C VAL A 104 2.21 -7.23 7.96
N LYS A 105 3.07 -8.20 7.62
CA LYS A 105 3.83 -8.99 8.61
C LYS A 105 5.32 -8.76 8.44
N THR A 106 6.07 -8.89 9.54
CA THR A 106 7.54 -8.86 9.51
C THR A 106 8.12 -9.93 8.59
N ALA A 107 7.46 -11.09 8.47
CA ALA A 107 7.85 -12.14 7.53
C ALA A 107 7.82 -11.67 6.06
N ASN A 108 6.82 -10.86 5.67
CA ASN A 108 6.74 -10.33 4.31
C ASN A 108 7.98 -9.47 3.97
N PHE A 109 8.38 -8.61 4.89
CA PHE A 109 9.60 -7.80 4.72
C PHE A 109 10.84 -8.68 4.61
N LYS A 110 11.02 -9.63 5.53
CA LYS A 110 12.19 -10.52 5.55
C LYS A 110 12.32 -11.32 4.26
N TYR A 111 11.21 -11.83 3.73
CA TYR A 111 11.21 -12.57 2.47
C TYR A 111 11.54 -11.66 1.28
N ILE A 112 10.97 -10.46 1.20
CA ILE A 112 11.31 -9.53 0.10
C ILE A 112 12.80 -9.12 0.20
N GLN A 113 13.29 -8.84 1.40
CA GLN A 113 14.71 -8.51 1.65
C GLN A 113 15.67 -9.64 1.27
N SER A 114 15.26 -10.91 1.38
CA SER A 114 16.10 -12.04 0.94
C SER A 114 16.12 -12.23 -0.58
N VAL A 115 15.23 -11.55 -1.31
CA VAL A 115 15.09 -11.64 -2.75
C VAL A 115 15.72 -10.44 -3.48
N VAL A 116 15.46 -9.22 -3.00
CA VAL A 116 15.89 -8.00 -3.67
C VAL A 116 17.20 -7.46 -3.08
N LYS A 117 17.87 -6.55 -3.81
CA LYS A 117 19.08 -5.86 -3.36
C LYS A 117 18.81 -4.88 -2.21
N ASP A 118 19.83 -4.60 -1.39
CA ASP A 118 19.73 -3.82 -0.14
C ASP A 118 19.20 -2.38 -0.31
N ASN A 119 19.35 -1.77 -1.49
CA ASN A 119 18.91 -0.39 -1.75
C ASN A 119 17.49 -0.28 -2.32
N VAL A 120 16.71 -1.37 -2.33
CA VAL A 120 15.27 -1.32 -2.65
C VAL A 120 14.47 -0.95 -1.40
N ILE A 121 13.68 0.11 -1.47
CA ILE A 121 12.78 0.45 -0.36
C ILE A 121 11.64 -0.56 -0.28
N ILE A 122 11.37 -1.08 0.91
CA ILE A 122 10.20 -1.94 1.15
C ILE A 122 9.31 -1.19 2.10
N ASN A 123 8.02 -1.02 1.80
CA ASN A 123 7.13 -0.28 2.71
C ASN A 123 5.75 -0.92 2.82
N GLY A 124 5.15 -0.81 4.01
CA GLY A 124 3.73 -1.05 4.18
C GLY A 124 2.92 0.08 3.54
N LEU A 125 1.86 -0.27 2.83
CA LEU A 125 0.90 0.66 2.28
C LEU A 125 -0.51 0.25 2.73
N TYR A 126 -1.26 1.24 3.17
CA TYR A 126 -2.63 1.12 3.61
C TYR A 126 -3.50 2.12 2.89
N GLY A 127 -4.62 1.62 2.37
CA GLY A 127 -5.60 2.34 1.61
C GLY A 127 -6.89 1.57 1.57
N ALA A 128 -7.89 2.20 0.98
CA ALA A 128 -9.19 1.58 0.83
C ALA A 128 -9.86 2.01 -0.48
N THR A 129 -10.93 1.30 -0.81
CA THR A 129 -11.69 1.56 -2.04
C THR A 129 -12.33 2.95 -2.00
N GLU A 130 -12.82 3.34 -0.83
CA GLU A 130 -13.48 4.62 -0.55
C GLU A 130 -12.59 5.81 -0.91
N THR A 131 -11.26 5.66 -0.80
CA THR A 131 -10.28 6.72 -1.11
C THR A 131 -9.57 6.57 -2.43
N PHE A 132 -9.89 5.54 -3.21
CA PHE A 132 -9.28 5.29 -4.51
C PHE A 132 -7.73 5.34 -4.49
N GLY A 133 -7.13 4.94 -3.36
CA GLY A 133 -5.72 5.14 -3.06
C GLY A 133 -5.42 5.05 -1.57
N PRO A 134 -4.15 5.24 -1.17
CA PRO A 134 -3.72 4.99 0.19
C PRO A 134 -3.87 6.21 1.11
N PHE A 135 -4.24 5.91 2.36
CA PHE A 135 -4.14 6.83 3.50
C PHE A 135 -2.71 7.04 3.96
N SER A 136 -1.78 6.25 3.42
CA SER A 136 -0.37 6.21 3.80
C SER A 136 0.56 6.27 2.61
N GLY A 137 1.81 6.62 2.88
CA GLY A 137 2.84 6.73 1.88
C GLY A 137 4.18 6.21 2.36
N CYS A 138 5.18 6.49 1.53
CA CYS A 138 6.58 6.22 1.77
C CYS A 138 7.34 7.56 1.74
N GLU A 139 8.39 7.65 2.55
CA GLU A 139 9.31 8.77 2.67
C GLU A 139 10.74 8.22 2.71
N TYR A 140 11.49 8.49 1.64
CA TYR A 140 12.84 7.95 1.44
C TYR A 140 13.86 8.48 2.44
N ASN A 141 13.58 9.62 3.07
CA ASN A 141 14.46 10.20 4.08
C ASN A 141 14.20 9.66 5.50
N LEU A 142 13.23 8.76 5.67
CA LEU A 142 12.91 8.14 6.95
C LEU A 142 13.29 6.65 6.95
N PRO A 143 13.62 6.09 8.13
CA PRO A 143 13.81 4.66 8.27
C PRO A 143 12.49 3.91 8.05
N VAL A 144 12.61 2.66 7.61
CA VAL A 144 11.50 1.71 7.47
C VAL A 144 11.58 0.70 8.62
N TYR A 145 10.45 0.46 9.27
CA TYR A 145 10.33 -0.54 10.33
C TYR A 145 9.26 -1.56 9.97
N ALA A 146 9.61 -2.84 9.90
CA ALA A 146 8.62 -3.89 9.68
C ALA A 146 7.85 -4.17 10.99
N PRO A 147 6.51 -4.30 10.99
CA PRO A 147 5.58 -4.26 9.85
C PRO A 147 4.86 -2.91 9.71
N GLU A 148 5.48 -1.83 10.14
CA GLU A 148 4.89 -0.51 10.24
C GLU A 148 4.70 0.13 8.86
N ILE A 149 3.62 0.88 8.75
CA ILE A 149 3.43 1.94 7.77
C ILE A 149 4.23 3.14 8.26
N GLN A 150 5.05 3.69 7.37
CA GLN A 150 6.02 4.69 7.70
C GLN A 150 5.39 6.06 7.99
N VAL A 151 4.57 6.57 7.06
CA VAL A 151 3.95 7.90 7.17
C VAL A 151 2.52 7.91 6.61
N PRO A 152 1.63 8.77 7.12
CA PRO A 152 0.39 9.11 6.43
C PRO A 152 0.67 9.75 5.07
N SER A 153 -0.27 9.61 4.14
CA SER A 153 -0.24 10.33 2.87
C SER A 153 -0.34 11.85 3.11
N PHE A 154 0.19 12.67 2.20
CA PHE A 154 0.01 14.13 2.30
C PHE A 154 -1.47 14.51 2.43
N GLY A 155 -1.78 15.48 3.28
CA GLY A 155 -3.15 15.91 3.57
C GLY A 155 -3.97 14.92 4.42
N THR A 156 -3.39 13.78 4.83
CA THR A 156 -4.06 12.78 5.68
C THR A 156 -3.60 12.92 7.12
N LYS A 157 -4.52 13.29 8.02
CA LYS A 157 -4.29 13.23 9.47
C LYS A 157 -4.85 11.93 10.04
N ALA A 158 -4.12 10.84 9.80
CA ALA A 158 -4.47 9.52 10.35
C ALA A 158 -4.09 9.43 11.83
N GLN A 159 -5.01 8.99 12.68
CA GLN A 159 -4.81 8.84 14.12
C GLN A 159 -5.36 7.51 14.61
N CYS A 160 -4.77 6.98 15.67
CA CYS A 160 -5.34 5.90 16.47
C CYS A 160 -6.12 6.53 17.63
N VAL A 161 -7.39 6.20 17.80
CA VAL A 161 -8.24 6.74 18.87
C VAL A 161 -8.81 5.65 19.77
N ASP A 162 -9.06 6.00 21.03
CA ASP A 162 -9.79 5.16 21.99
C ASP A 162 -11.31 5.18 21.73
N PRO A 163 -12.12 4.42 22.49
CA PRO A 163 -13.58 4.39 22.31
C PRO A 163 -14.28 5.74 22.50
N ASP A 164 -13.64 6.72 23.15
CA ASP A 164 -14.18 8.05 23.38
C ASP A 164 -13.70 9.05 22.30
N GLY A 165 -12.89 8.61 21.34
CA GLY A 165 -12.36 9.42 20.24
C GLY A 165 -11.08 10.18 20.59
N ASN A 166 -10.44 9.92 21.74
CA ASN A 166 -9.19 10.58 22.12
C ASN A 166 -7.99 9.89 21.44
N PRO A 167 -7.01 10.66 20.94
CA PRO A 167 -5.83 10.09 20.30
C PRO A 167 -4.96 9.32 21.31
N ILE A 168 -4.57 8.10 20.93
CA ILE A 168 -3.75 7.22 21.75
C ILE A 168 -2.52 6.72 20.99
N VAL A 169 -1.45 6.42 21.74
CA VAL A 169 -0.17 5.90 21.24
C VAL A 169 0.26 4.74 22.13
N GLY A 170 0.87 3.71 21.55
CA GLY A 170 1.34 2.54 22.30
C GLY A 170 0.23 1.58 22.76
N ARG A 171 -0.99 1.76 22.26
CA ARG A 171 -2.15 0.89 22.51
C ARG A 171 -2.93 0.66 21.22
N ASN A 172 -3.67 -0.43 21.17
CA ASN A 172 -4.58 -0.69 20.05
C ASN A 172 -5.80 0.23 20.18
N GLY A 173 -6.24 0.78 19.05
CA GLY A 173 -7.43 1.61 18.94
C GLY A 173 -7.94 1.63 17.51
N GLU A 174 -8.81 2.57 17.22
CA GLU A 174 -9.44 2.70 15.91
C GLU A 174 -8.69 3.69 15.02
N MET A 175 -8.46 3.30 13.77
CA MET A 175 -7.87 4.18 12.77
C MET A 175 -8.93 5.15 12.24
N VAL A 176 -8.67 6.44 12.41
CA VAL A 176 -9.53 7.52 11.95
C VAL A 176 -8.75 8.57 11.16
N ILE A 177 -9.42 9.25 10.23
CA ILE A 177 -8.92 10.49 9.63
C ILE A 177 -9.66 11.67 10.26
N THR A 178 -8.91 12.57 10.90
CA THR A 178 -9.49 13.63 11.76
C THR A 178 -9.61 15.00 11.09
N VAL A 179 -9.27 15.07 9.80
CA VAL A 179 -9.46 16.27 8.96
C VAL A 179 -10.05 15.87 7.61
N PRO A 180 -10.83 16.75 6.96
CA PRO A 180 -11.26 16.52 5.59
C PRO A 180 -10.06 16.25 4.67
N ASN A 181 -10.22 15.30 3.75
CA ASN A 181 -9.18 14.95 2.80
C ASN A 181 -9.78 14.90 1.38
N PRO A 182 -9.09 15.45 0.36
CA PRO A 182 -9.59 15.50 -1.02
C PRO A 182 -9.96 14.15 -1.64
N VAL A 183 -9.44 13.04 -1.11
CA VAL A 183 -9.70 11.70 -1.65
C VAL A 183 -10.88 10.99 -1.00
N LEU A 184 -11.46 11.56 0.07
CA LEU A 184 -12.65 10.98 0.70
C LEU A 184 -13.86 11.12 -0.24
N PRO A 185 -14.78 10.14 -0.27
CA PRO A 185 -15.93 10.17 -1.16
C PRO A 185 -16.89 11.30 -0.75
N LEU A 186 -17.41 12.02 -1.74
CA LEU A 186 -18.38 13.10 -1.52
C LEU A 186 -19.79 12.57 -1.22
N TYR A 187 -20.16 11.47 -1.88
CA TYR A 187 -21.45 10.80 -1.76
C TYR A 187 -21.33 9.36 -2.22
N LEU A 188 -22.31 8.54 -1.85
CA LEU A 188 -22.52 7.22 -2.46
C LEU A 188 -23.64 7.33 -3.50
N TRP A 189 -23.51 6.60 -4.61
CA TRP A 189 -24.54 6.61 -5.65
C TRP A 189 -25.85 6.04 -5.12
N ARG A 190 -26.97 6.76 -5.31
CA ARG A 190 -28.30 6.43 -4.76
C ARG A 190 -28.37 6.40 -3.22
N ASP A 191 -27.53 7.20 -2.56
CA ASP A 191 -27.59 7.43 -1.12
C ASP A 191 -28.25 8.78 -0.84
N GLU A 192 -29.59 8.75 -0.76
CA GLU A 192 -30.37 9.95 -0.47
C GLU A 192 -29.89 10.60 0.84
N ASN A 193 -29.66 11.91 0.81
CA ASN A 193 -29.16 12.70 1.93
C ASN A 193 -27.80 12.23 2.54
N ASN A 194 -27.05 11.38 1.83
CA ASN A 194 -25.82 10.74 2.30
C ASN A 194 -26.01 9.92 3.59
N GLU A 195 -27.17 9.32 3.81
CA GLU A 195 -27.49 8.60 5.05
C GLU A 195 -26.58 7.39 5.26
N ILE A 196 -26.35 6.58 4.23
CA ILE A 196 -25.50 5.40 4.27
C ILE A 196 -24.05 5.82 4.52
N LEU A 197 -23.55 6.83 3.79
CA LEU A 197 -22.18 7.34 3.96
C LEU A 197 -21.96 7.87 5.38
N LYS A 198 -22.86 8.73 5.88
CA LYS A 198 -22.76 9.31 7.23
C LYS A 198 -22.84 8.23 8.29
N LYS A 199 -23.82 7.34 8.19
CA LYS A 199 -24.02 6.23 9.13
C LYS A 199 -22.79 5.33 9.17
N THR A 200 -22.20 5.03 8.01
CA THR A 200 -21.06 4.13 7.92
C THR A 200 -19.78 4.78 8.44
N TYR A 201 -19.42 5.98 7.97
CA TYR A 201 -18.07 6.51 8.18
C TYR A 201 -17.98 7.70 9.14
N LEU A 202 -19.07 8.42 9.41
CA LEU A 202 -19.05 9.71 10.14
C LEU A 202 -19.88 9.72 11.43
N SER A 203 -20.60 8.63 11.73
CA SER A 203 -21.56 8.58 12.84
C SER A 203 -20.92 8.31 14.21
N LYS A 204 -19.78 7.59 14.21
CA LYS A 204 -19.18 7.06 15.43
C LYS A 204 -18.42 8.12 16.23
N PHE A 205 -17.59 8.90 15.53
CA PHE A 205 -16.82 9.99 16.10
C PHE A 205 -17.16 11.25 15.32
N PRO A 206 -17.89 12.22 15.91
CA PRO A 206 -18.30 13.43 15.22
C PRO A 206 -17.11 14.16 14.56
N GLY A 207 -17.21 14.37 13.25
CA GLY A 207 -16.17 15.06 12.46
C GLY A 207 -15.00 14.19 12.02
N PHE A 208 -14.93 12.92 12.42
CA PHE A 208 -13.88 11.99 11.96
C PHE A 208 -14.42 11.00 10.93
N TRP A 209 -13.56 10.65 9.98
CA TRP A 209 -13.78 9.52 9.08
C TRP A 209 -13.28 8.24 9.73
N CYS A 210 -14.17 7.28 9.95
CA CYS A 210 -13.89 5.99 10.57
C CYS A 210 -13.75 4.91 9.49
N GLN A 211 -12.54 4.39 9.28
CA GLN A 211 -12.33 3.32 8.29
C GLN A 211 -12.64 1.92 8.86
N HIS A 212 -12.94 1.82 10.16
CA HIS A 212 -13.24 0.56 10.86
C HIS A 212 -12.10 -0.45 10.85
N ASP A 213 -10.86 0.05 10.88
CA ASP A 213 -9.67 -0.78 11.06
C ASP A 213 -9.04 -0.52 12.44
N VAL A 214 -8.61 -1.60 13.08
CA VAL A 214 -7.84 -1.55 14.31
C VAL A 214 -6.39 -1.20 13.96
N CYS A 215 -5.82 -0.22 14.65
CA CYS A 215 -4.43 0.15 14.47
C CYS A 215 -3.69 0.35 15.80
N TYR A 216 -2.37 0.38 15.70
CA TYR A 216 -1.44 0.67 16.78
C TYR A 216 -0.41 1.67 16.28
N VAL A 217 -0.12 2.71 17.05
CA VAL A 217 0.96 3.67 16.76
C VAL A 217 2.12 3.39 17.69
N ASN A 218 3.30 3.14 17.12
CA ASN A 218 4.50 2.87 17.89
C ASN A 218 4.99 4.15 18.61
N PRO A 219 5.19 4.13 19.94
CA PRO A 219 5.60 5.32 20.69
C PRO A 219 7.00 5.84 20.32
N ARG A 220 7.88 4.97 19.81
CA ARG A 220 9.27 5.31 19.44
C ARG A 220 9.38 5.77 18.00
N THR A 221 8.97 4.91 17.06
CA THR A 221 9.14 5.15 15.61
C THR A 221 8.03 6.03 15.03
N LYS A 222 6.90 6.16 15.73
CA LYS A 222 5.67 6.81 15.28
C LYS A 222 5.00 6.13 14.07
N GLY A 223 5.53 5.01 13.59
CA GLY A 223 4.92 4.21 12.55
C GLY A 223 3.63 3.54 13.02
N MET A 224 2.74 3.25 12.07
CA MET A 224 1.42 2.69 12.33
C MET A 224 1.36 1.22 11.89
N VAL A 225 0.81 0.34 12.72
CA VAL A 225 0.55 -1.07 12.37
C VAL A 225 -0.96 -1.29 12.31
N LEU A 226 -1.45 -1.72 11.16
CA LEU A 226 -2.85 -2.09 10.95
C LEU A 226 -3.04 -3.55 11.34
N LYS A 227 -4.03 -3.82 12.18
CA LYS A 227 -4.33 -5.15 12.72
C LYS A 227 -5.47 -5.86 11.98
N GLY A 228 -6.22 -5.11 11.16
CA GLY A 228 -7.35 -5.61 10.37
C GLY A 228 -8.66 -4.93 10.73
N ARG A 229 -9.73 -5.36 10.07
CA ARG A 229 -11.08 -4.84 10.26
C ARG A 229 -11.57 -5.14 11.68
N ARG A 230 -12.28 -4.19 12.25
CA ARG A 230 -13.01 -4.36 13.51
C ARG A 230 -14.22 -5.28 13.33
#